data_AF-A0A354CP65-F1
#
_entry.id   AF-A0A354CP65-F1
#
_cell.length_a   1.000
_cell.length_b   1.000
_cell.length_c   1.000
_cell.angle_alpha   90.00
_cell.angle_beta   90.00
_cell.angle_gamma   90.00
#
_symmetry.space_group_name_H-M   'P 1'
#
loop_
_entity.id
_entity.type
_entity.pdbx_description
1 polymer ?
#
loop_
_entity_poly.entity_id
_entity_poly.type
_entity_poly.pdbx_seq_one_letter_code
_entity_poly.pdbx_strand_id
1 'polypeptide(L)'
;MLSSDEIVDKLYLTAERFMEAVKTQDWYRAKFCYDTAVRVAVFCEVPNTVREEVFGVHGDVESDVTDGLFKDEYVLLAYEKCIISGRTYDIEPPMRVPIKKG
;
A
#
# COMPACT_ATOMS: atom_id res chain seq x y z
N MET A 1 8.29 -21.01 0.19
CA MET A 1 8.56 -19.57 -0.04
C MET A 1 8.14 -19.29 -1.46
N LEU A 2 7.42 -18.18 -1.71
CA LEU A 2 7.01 -17.82 -3.07
C LEU A 2 8.24 -17.50 -3.93
N SER A 3 8.16 -17.75 -5.24
CA SER A 3 9.15 -17.27 -6.20
C SER A 3 9.01 -15.76 -6.41
N SER A 4 10.03 -15.13 -7.02
CA SER A 4 9.96 -13.71 -7.40
C SER A 4 8.77 -13.44 -8.33
N ASP A 5 8.53 -14.30 -9.31
CA ASP A 5 7.41 -14.16 -10.25
C ASP A 5 6.06 -14.27 -9.53
N GLU A 6 5.92 -15.22 -8.61
CA GLU A 6 4.71 -15.36 -7.80
C GLU A 6 4.46 -14.13 -6.90
N ILE A 7 5.52 -13.47 -6.41
CA ILE A 7 5.40 -12.23 -5.63
C ILE A 7 4.90 -11.09 -6.54
N VAL A 8 5.45 -10.97 -7.74
CA VAL A 8 5.04 -9.96 -8.73
C VAL A 8 3.57 -10.16 -9.13
N ASP A 9 3.16 -11.38 -9.45
CA ASP A 9 1.76 -11.71 -9.75
C ASP A 9 0.82 -11.33 -8.60
N LYS A 10 1.24 -11.57 -7.35
CA LYS A 10 0.47 -11.16 -6.17
C LYS A 10 0.39 -9.66 -6.01
N LEU A 11 1.42 -8.90 -6.39
CA LEU A 11 1.37 -7.43 -6.38
C LEU A 11 0.36 -6.89 -7.39
N TYR A 12 0.37 -7.39 -8.63
CA TYR A 12 -0.62 -7.00 -9.64
C TYR A 12 -2.05 -7.34 -9.21
N LEU A 13 -2.28 -8.55 -8.69
CA LEU A 13 -3.58 -8.95 -8.14
C LEU A 13 -4.00 -8.06 -6.96
N THR A 14 -3.04 -7.57 -6.16
CA THR A 14 -3.34 -6.66 -5.04
C THR A 14 -3.77 -5.28 -5.56
N ALA A 15 -3.19 -4.80 -6.65
CA ALA A 15 -3.63 -3.58 -7.32
C ALA A 15 -5.04 -3.72 -7.92
N GLU A 16 -5.38 -4.87 -8.51
CA GLU A 16 -6.75 -5.15 -8.96
C GLU A 16 -7.75 -5.09 -7.81
N ARG A 17 -7.43 -5.74 -6.68
CA ARG A 17 -8.27 -5.73 -5.47
C ARG A 17 -8.40 -4.35 -4.84
N PHE A 18 -7.37 -3.52 -4.95
CA PHE A 18 -7.44 -2.12 -4.57
C PHE A 18 -8.50 -1.39 -5.41
N MET A 19 -8.46 -1.54 -6.73
CA MET A 19 -9.44 -0.91 -7.61
C MET A 19 -10.86 -1.43 -7.39
N GLU A 20 -11.03 -2.72 -7.06
CA GLU A 20 -12.32 -3.25 -6.62
C GLU A 20 -12.82 -2.55 -5.34
N ALA A 21 -11.95 -2.41 -4.33
CA ALA A 21 -12.30 -1.74 -3.09
C ALA A 21 -12.64 -0.26 -3.29
N VAL A 22 -11.92 0.44 -4.18
CA VAL A 22 -12.23 1.81 -4.60
C VAL A 22 -13.63 1.89 -5.24
N LYS A 23 -13.94 0.99 -6.18
CA LYS A 23 -15.26 0.92 -6.83
C LYS A 23 -16.40 0.71 -5.84
N THR A 24 -16.17 -0.10 -4.80
CA THR A 24 -17.16 -0.35 -3.74
C THR A 24 -17.08 0.64 -2.58
N GLN A 25 -16.22 1.66 -2.66
CA GLN A 25 -15.97 2.66 -1.62
C GLN A 25 -15.57 2.07 -0.26
N ASP A 26 -14.96 0.88 -0.26
CA ASP A 26 -14.36 0.28 0.94
C ASP A 26 -12.94 0.84 1.12
N TRP A 27 -12.87 2.08 1.61
CA TRP A 27 -11.63 2.83 1.72
C TRP A 27 -10.62 2.20 2.68
N TYR A 28 -11.09 1.49 3.71
CA TYR A 28 -10.22 0.77 4.62
C TYR A 28 -9.53 -0.40 3.93
N ARG A 29 -10.29 -1.19 3.15
CA ARG A 29 -9.71 -2.27 2.34
C ARG A 29 -8.81 -1.75 1.24
N ALA A 30 -9.15 -0.63 0.60
CA ALA A 30 -8.29 0.02 -0.39
C ALA A 30 -6.94 0.40 0.24
N LYS A 31 -6.94 1.13 1.36
CA LYS A 31 -5.71 1.47 2.10
C LYS A 31 -4.92 0.22 2.48
N PHE A 32 -5.59 -0.82 2.99
CA PHE A 32 -4.94 -2.08 3.35
C PHE A 32 -4.23 -2.75 2.16
N CYS A 33 -4.85 -2.75 0.97
CA CYS A 33 -4.22 -3.32 -0.22
C CYS A 33 -2.94 -2.57 -0.60
N TYR A 34 -2.99 -1.24 -0.61
CA TYR A 34 -1.83 -0.39 -0.91
C TYR A 34 -0.70 -0.61 0.12
N ASP A 35 -1.01 -0.53 1.42
CA ASP A 35 -0.01 -0.71 2.48
C ASP A 35 0.65 -2.09 2.44
N THR A 36 -0.14 -3.12 2.12
CA THR A 36 0.35 -4.48 1.97
C THR A 36 1.30 -4.57 0.77
N ALA A 37 0.91 -4.01 -0.38
CA ALA A 37 1.75 -4.00 -1.57
C ALA A 37 3.09 -3.30 -1.32
N VAL A 38 3.08 -2.13 -0.68
CA VAL A 38 4.31 -1.39 -0.32
C VAL A 38 5.22 -2.24 0.58
N ARG A 39 4.67 -2.85 1.64
CA ARG A 39 5.44 -3.68 2.57
C ARG A 39 6.06 -4.89 1.88
N VAL A 40 5.28 -5.58 1.03
CA VAL A 40 5.76 -6.75 0.28
C VAL A 40 6.85 -6.36 -0.71
N ALA A 41 6.66 -5.27 -1.46
CA ALA A 41 7.63 -4.80 -2.44
C ALA A 41 8.97 -4.43 -1.80
N VAL A 42 8.94 -3.79 -0.63
CA VAL A 42 10.15 -3.47 0.15
C VAL A 42 10.80 -4.72 0.71
N PHE A 43 10.03 -5.59 1.39
CA PHE A 43 10.58 -6.75 2.09
C PHE A 43 11.12 -7.83 1.13
N CYS A 44 10.55 -7.95 -0.06
CA CYS A 44 10.99 -8.91 -1.07
C CYS A 44 11.98 -8.30 -2.08
N GLU A 45 12.42 -7.06 -1.87
CA GLU A 45 13.36 -6.35 -2.76
C GLU A 45 12.95 -6.42 -4.24
N VAL A 46 11.66 -6.17 -4.50
CA VAL A 46 11.08 -6.28 -5.85
C VAL A 46 11.80 -5.33 -6.82
N PRO A 47 12.11 -5.76 -8.06
CA PRO A 47 12.84 -4.95 -9.03
C PRO A 47 12.21 -3.57 -9.24
N ASN A 48 13.05 -2.54 -9.42
CA ASN A 48 12.59 -1.16 -9.61
C ASN A 48 11.60 -1.02 -10.78
N THR A 49 11.82 -1.73 -11.89
CA THR A 49 10.88 -1.70 -13.03
C THR A 49 9.47 -2.10 -12.63
N VAL A 50 9.32 -3.16 -11.83
CA VAL A 50 8.01 -3.61 -11.32
C VAL A 50 7.46 -2.61 -10.30
N ARG A 51 8.32 -2.02 -9.45
CA ARG A 51 7.89 -0.99 -8.49
C ARG A 51 7.32 0.23 -9.20
N GLU A 52 7.97 0.68 -10.26
CA GLU A 52 7.51 1.81 -11.09
C GLU A 52 6.18 1.49 -11.79
N GLU A 53 6.00 0.27 -12.30
CA GLU A 53 4.71 -0.13 -12.87
C GLU A 53 3.58 -0.18 -11.82
N VAL A 54 3.87 -0.69 -10.64
CA VAL A 54 2.85 -0.89 -9.59
C VAL A 54 2.52 0.42 -8.88
N PHE A 55 3.52 1.20 -8.49
CA PHE A 55 3.37 2.39 -7.65
C PHE A 55 3.54 3.72 -8.41
N GLY A 56 4.01 3.67 -9.65
CA GLY A 56 4.31 4.86 -10.43
C GLY A 56 5.73 5.37 -10.21
N VAL A 57 6.06 6.41 -10.95
CA VAL A 57 7.31 7.16 -10.82
C VAL A 57 6.98 8.51 -10.21
N HIS A 58 7.74 8.92 -9.20
CA HIS A 58 7.58 10.22 -8.55
C HIS A 58 8.94 10.94 -8.61
N GLY A 59 9.07 11.89 -9.54
CA GLY A 59 10.26 12.72 -9.70
C GLY A 59 10.06 14.15 -9.22
N ASP A 60 11.15 14.91 -9.10
CA ASP A 60 11.12 16.34 -8.75
C ASP A 60 10.60 17.23 -9.90
N VAL A 61 10.49 16.68 -11.12
CA VAL A 61 10.01 17.37 -12.32
C VAL A 61 8.73 16.68 -12.80
N GLU A 62 7.67 17.44 -13.08
CA GLU A 62 6.36 16.92 -13.52
C GLU A 62 6.45 15.97 -14.74
N SER A 63 7.45 16.14 -15.61
CA SER A 63 7.66 15.30 -16.79
C SER A 63 8.04 13.84 -16.47
N ASP A 64 8.44 13.56 -15.23
CA ASP A 64 8.89 12.24 -14.79
C ASP A 64 7.85 11.54 -13.91
N VAL A 65 6.67 12.15 -13.72
CA VAL A 65 5.59 11.57 -12.91
C VAL A 65 4.72 10.69 -13.80
N THR A 66 4.64 9.41 -13.44
CA THR A 66 3.77 8.45 -14.13
C THR A 66 2.93 7.72 -13.10
N ASP A 67 1.62 7.62 -13.35
CA ASP A 67 0.72 6.83 -12.50
C ASP A 67 1.11 5.35 -12.53
N GLY A 68 1.11 4.72 -11.36
CA GLY A 68 1.14 3.27 -11.23
C GLY A 68 -0.25 2.65 -11.30
N LEU A 69 -0.31 1.32 -11.15
CA LEU A 69 -1.57 0.60 -10.98
C LEU A 69 -2.34 1.03 -9.73
N PHE A 70 -1.63 1.46 -8.68
CA PHE A 70 -2.21 2.19 -7.56
C PHE A 70 -2.23 3.68 -7.87
N LYS A 71 -3.33 4.18 -8.44
CA LYS A 71 -3.46 5.60 -8.75
C LYS A 71 -3.38 6.48 -7.49
N ASP A 72 -2.51 7.47 -7.52
CA ASP A 72 -2.23 8.36 -6.39
C ASP A 72 -3.48 9.05 -5.86
N GLU A 73 -4.38 9.50 -6.76
CA GLU A 73 -5.65 10.13 -6.39
C GLU A 73 -6.49 9.24 -5.44
N TYR A 74 -6.53 7.93 -5.68
CA TYR A 74 -7.30 6.98 -4.90
C TYR A 74 -6.56 6.51 -3.66
N VAL A 75 -5.23 6.45 -3.71
CA VAL A 75 -4.41 6.18 -2.53
C VAL A 75 -4.61 7.30 -1.52
N LEU A 76 -4.45 8.56 -1.93
CA LEU A 76 -4.65 9.74 -1.08
C LEU A 76 -6.07 9.79 -0.50
N LEU A 77 -7.08 9.54 -1.33
CA LEU A 77 -8.47 9.50 -0.90
C LEU A 77 -8.73 8.37 0.12
N ALA A 78 -8.16 7.18 -0.09
CA ALA A 78 -8.31 6.07 0.84
C ALA A 78 -7.71 6.40 2.21
N TYR A 79 -6.54 7.04 2.23
CA TYR A 79 -5.92 7.54 3.45
C TYR A 79 -6.80 8.59 4.15
N GLU A 80 -7.24 9.61 3.43
CA GLU A 80 -8.10 10.68 3.94
C GLU A 80 -9.37 10.11 4.59
N LYS A 81 -10.08 9.21 3.90
CA LYS A 81 -11.30 8.57 4.40
C LYS A 81 -11.04 7.71 5.65
N CYS A 82 -9.90 7.01 5.72
CA CYS A 82 -9.54 6.25 6.92
C CYS A 82 -9.22 7.16 8.11
N ILE A 83 -8.53 8.28 7.88
CA ILE A 83 -8.23 9.28 8.92
C ILE A 83 -9.54 9.88 9.47
N ILE A 84 -10.42 10.36 8.59
CA ILE A 84 -11.70 10.97 8.97
C ILE A 84 -12.58 9.99 9.76
N SER A 85 -12.54 8.70 9.41
CA SER A 85 -13.34 7.67 10.07
C SER A 85 -12.67 7.03 11.31
N GLY A 86 -11.48 7.49 11.72
CA GLY A 86 -10.73 6.91 12.84
C GLY A 86 -10.28 5.47 12.61
N ARG A 87 -10.17 5.04 11.34
CA ARG A 87 -9.75 3.69 10.92
C ARG A 87 -8.32 3.67 10.42
N THR A 88 -7.42 4.35 11.12
CA THR A 88 -5.98 4.24 10.86
C THR A 88 -5.36 3.24 11.83
N TYR A 89 -4.46 2.40 11.34
CA TYR A 89 -3.72 1.44 12.18
C TYR A 89 -2.82 2.15 13.21
N ASP A 90 -2.61 3.46 13.06
CA ASP A 90 -1.69 4.29 13.84
C ASP A 90 -2.24 4.73 15.21
N ILE A 91 -3.49 4.39 15.56
CA ILE A 91 -4.16 4.91 16.77
C ILE A 91 -3.93 4.03 18.01
N GLU A 92 -3.48 2.78 17.87
CA GLU A 92 -3.12 1.97 19.04
C GLU A 92 -1.60 1.96 19.23
N PRO A 93 -1.04 2.80 20.13
CA PRO A 93 0.35 2.63 20.53
C PRO A 93 0.54 1.20 21.03
N PRO A 94 1.69 0.56 20.76
CA PRO A 94 1.95 -0.79 21.24
C PRO A 94 1.69 -0.85 22.74
N MET A 95 0.84 -1.79 23.17
CA MET A 95 0.54 -1.99 24.59
C MET A 95 1.86 -2.11 25.36
N ARG A 96 2.15 -1.12 26.20
CA ARG A 96 3.32 -1.17 27.09
C ARG A 96 3.06 -2.25 28.14
N VAL A 97 3.64 -3.43 27.93
CA VAL A 97 3.70 -4.46 28.97
C VAL A 97 4.64 -3.98 30.08
N PRO A 98 4.25 -4.07 31.37
CA PRO A 98 5.12 -3.71 32.47
C PRO A 98 6.36 -4.61 32.47
N ILE A 99 7.55 -4.02 32.53
CA ILE A 99 8.80 -4.76 32.75
C ILE A 99 8.70 -5.38 34.15
N LYS A 100 8.65 -6.71 34.25
CA LYS A 100 8.76 -7.40 35.53
C LYS A 100 10.13 -7.05 36.13
N LYS A 101 10.12 -6.28 37.22
CA LYS A 101 11.31 -6.13 38.06
C LYS A 101 11.58 -7.51 38.68
N GLY A 102 12.73 -8.08 38.35
CA GLY A 102 13.27 -9.27 39.01
C GLY A 102 13.71 -8.97 40.44
#